data_AF-A0A1V5QNJ5-F1
#
_entry.id   AF-A0A1V5QNJ5-F1
#
_cell.length_a   1.000
_cell.length_b   1.000
_cell.length_c   1.000
_cell.angle_alpha   90.00
_cell.angle_beta   90.00
_cell.angle_gamma   90.00
#
_symmetry.space_group_name_H-M   'P 1'
#
loop_
_entity.id
_entity.type
_entity.pdbx_description
1 polymer ?
#
loop_
_entity_poly.entity_id
_entity_poly.type
_entity_poly.pdbx_seq_one_letter_code
_entity_poly.pdbx_strand_id
1 'polypeptide(L)' 'MLTPAQALREGATWLVVGRPITQAPDPAAAAEAILNEMAKA' A
#
# COMPACT_ATOMS: atom_id res chain seq x y z
N MET A 1 -3.70 -12.64 -2.20
CA MET A 1 -3.08 -11.34 -2.51
C MET A 1 -2.30 -10.89 -1.29
N LEU A 2 -1.04 -10.49 -1.47
CA LEU A 2 -0.21 -10.01 -0.36
C LEU A 2 -0.61 -8.56 -0.02
N THR A 3 -0.79 -8.25 1.25
CA THR A 3 -0.99 -6.86 1.69
C THR A 3 0.35 -6.11 1.73
N PRO A 4 0.35 -4.78 1.63
CA PRO A 4 1.58 -3.98 1.77
C PRO A 4 2.35 -4.27 3.06
N ALA A 5 1.65 -4.41 4.18
CA ALA A 5 2.25 -4.75 5.48
C ALA A 5 2.91 -6.14 5.49
N GLN A 6 2.31 -7.13 4.83
CA GLN A 6 2.92 -8.47 4.69
C GLN A 6 4.18 -8.43 3.84
N ALA A 7 4.15 -7.69 2.72
CA ALA A 7 5.31 -7.53 1.85
C ALA A 7 6.49 -6.91 2.59
N LEU A 8 6.23 -5.89 3.42
CA LEU A 8 7.26 -5.24 4.23
C LEU A 8 7.91 -6.21 5.22
N ARG A 9 7.11 -7.02 5.92
CA ARG A 9 7.60 -8.05 6.85
C ARG A 9 8.39 -9.16 6.16
N GLU A 10 8.09 -9.45 4.91
CA GLU A 10 8.83 -10.41 4.08
C GLU A 10 10.13 -9.82 3.50
N GLY A 11 10.46 -8.55 3.83
CA GLY A 11 11.71 -7.90 3.46
C GLY A 11 11.63 -7.07 2.17
N ALA A 12 10.43 -6.80 1.65
CA ALA A 12 10.29 -5.91 0.51
C ALA A 12 10.66 -4.47 0.89
N THR A 13 11.60 -3.88 0.15
CA THR A 13 11.98 -2.46 0.29
C THR A 13 11.23 -1.56 -0.69
N TRP A 14 10.53 -2.14 -1.67
CA TRP A 14 9.71 -1.40 -2.63
C TRP A 14 8.40 -2.14 -2.93
N LEU A 15 7.30 -1.38 -2.99
CA LEU A 15 6.00 -1.87 -3.45
C LEU A 15 5.50 -1.05 -4.64
N VAL A 16 4.97 -1.75 -5.64
CA VAL A 16 4.25 -1.14 -6.76
C VAL A 16 2.77 -1.36 -6.56
N VAL A 17 2.02 -0.28 -6.33
CA VAL A 17 0.57 -0.32 -6.16
C VAL A 17 -0.08 0.40 -7.33
N GLY A 18 -0.79 -0.36 -8.18
CA GLY A 18 -1.49 0.17 -9.36
C GLY A 18 -2.98 0.40 -9.09
N ARG A 19 -3.80 -0.60 -9.47
CA ARG A 19 -5.27 -0.55 -9.41
C ARG A 19 -5.86 -0.02 -8.09
N PRO A 20 -5.36 -0.39 -6.89
CA PRO A 20 -5.92 0.11 -5.63
C PRO A 20 -5.87 1.64 -5.50
N ILE A 21 -4.90 2.31 -6.15
CA ILE A 21 -4.76 3.76 -6.14
C ILE A 21 -5.45 4.37 -7.37
N THR A 22 -5.18 3.84 -8.57
CA THR A 22 -5.66 4.46 -9.82
C THR A 22 -7.16 4.31 -10.06
N GLN A 23 -7.82 3.34 -9.43
CA GLN A 23 -9.28 3.15 -9.51
C GLN A 23 -10.02 3.62 -8.26
N ALA A 24 -9.33 4.23 -7.29
CA ALA A 24 -9.97 4.77 -6.11
C ALA A 24 -10.75 6.05 -6.46
N PRO A 25 -11.90 6.31 -5.80
CA PRO A 25 -12.61 7.59 -5.93
C PRO A 25 -11.75 8.78 -5.50
N ASP A 26 -10.87 8.56 -4.53
CA ASP A 26 -9.85 9.49 -4.09
C ASP A 26 -8.48 8.77 -4.06
N PRO A 27 -7.67 8.93 -5.12
CA PRO A 27 -6.35 8.31 -5.21
C PRO A 27 -5.39 8.76 -4.10
N ALA A 28 -5.50 10.02 -3.63
CA ALA A 28 -4.63 10.54 -2.59
C ALA A 28 -4.95 9.88 -1.25
N ALA A 29 -6.23 9.81 -0.89
CA ALA A 29 -6.66 9.12 0.33
C ALA A 29 -6.32 7.62 0.30
N ALA A 30 -6.43 6.97 -0.86
CA ALA A 30 -6.04 5.56 -1.02
C ALA A 30 -4.53 5.36 -0.82
N ALA A 31 -3.70 6.24 -1.37
CA ALA A 31 -2.26 6.21 -1.16
C ALA A 31 -1.89 6.44 0.31
N GLU A 32 -2.51 7.42 0.97
CA GLU A 32 -2.30 7.69 2.40
C GLU A 32 -2.69 6.50 3.29
N ALA A 33 -3.82 5.85 3.01
CA ALA A 33 -4.23 4.65 3.75
C ALA A 33 -3.18 3.54 3.66
N ILE A 34 -2.61 3.32 2.46
CA ILE A 34 -1.56 2.32 2.24
C ILE A 34 -0.27 2.70 2.97
N LEU A 35 0.12 3.98 2.93
CA LEU A 35 1.29 4.47 3.67
C LEU A 35 1.11 4.29 5.19
N ASN A 36 -0.07 4.59 5.72
CA ASN A 36 -0.39 4.40 7.13
C ASN A 36 -0.37 2.92 7.53
N GLU A 37 -0.86 2.01 6.69
CA GLU A 37 -0.78 0.57 6.92
C GLU A 37 0.68 0.09 6.95
N MET A 38 1.53 0.62 6.06
CA MET A 38 2.96 0.30 6.03
C MET A 38 3.71 0.86 7.24
N ALA A 39 3.38 2.06 7.70
CA ALA A 39 4.01 2.70 8.87
C ALA A 39 3.63 2.02 10.19
N LYS A 40 2.50 1.32 10.25
CA LYS A 40 2.05 0.54 11.41
C LYS A 40 2.59 -0.90 11.44
N ALA A 41 3.22 -1.35 10.37
CA ALA A 41 3.74 -2.71 10.21
C ALA A 41 5.13 -2.87 10.84
#